data_AF-A0A969HVM0-F1
#
_entry.id   AF-A0A969HVM0-F1
#
_cell.length_a   1.000
_cell.length_b   1.000
_cell.length_c   1.000
_cell.angle_alpha   90.00
_cell.angle_beta   90.00
_cell.angle_gamma   90.00
#
_symmetry.space_group_name_H-M   'P 1'
#
loop_
_entity.id
_entity.type
_entity.pdbx_description
1 polymer ?
#
loop_
_entity_poly.entity_id
_entity_poly.type
_entity_poly.pdbx_seq_one_letter_code
_entity_poly.pdbx_strand_id
1 'polypeptide(L)'
;MLPDELSRLFTDKPSFIWETKKSRVPVTNIDPTKFSNFKRDIAQSSRTLAHVKQKSDEELLDHYLFAEAGYLTNLGVLWLGKRNDRAKLLYAPTIHFLKFDETGQKVNKILWEDHSLNPKELIEAVWTQIPDWKEGVDVADGMFRKFVPNYEEEVIRELMANALVHRPYTTRGDVFIYLYHDRLEVINSGLFPIGVTVANVLHKNTRRNPHLAQVFYDLLLMDK
;
A
#
# COMPACT_ATOMS: atom_id res chain seq x y z
N MET A 1 28.14 -14.04 -5.38
CA MET A 1 26.85 -13.39 -5.05
C MET A 1 25.80 -14.47 -5.03
N LEU A 2 25.03 -14.55 -3.95
CA LEU A 2 23.91 -15.48 -3.85
C LEU A 2 22.81 -15.06 -4.86
N PRO A 3 21.96 -15.98 -5.34
CA PRO A 3 20.88 -15.66 -6.28
C PRO A 3 19.98 -14.50 -5.82
N ASP A 4 19.72 -14.43 -4.51
CA ASP A 4 18.89 -13.38 -3.90
C ASP A 4 19.58 -12.01 -3.90
N GLU A 5 20.90 -11.97 -3.78
CA GLU A 5 21.68 -10.72 -3.85
C GLU A 5 21.69 -10.15 -5.27
N LEU A 6 21.72 -11.02 -6.28
CA LEU A 6 21.61 -10.62 -7.69
C LEU A 6 20.21 -10.05 -8.00
N SER A 7 19.14 -10.74 -7.57
CA SER A 7 17.75 -10.25 -7.72
C SER A 7 17.52 -8.89 -7.05
N ARG A 8 18.09 -8.72 -5.84
CA ARG A 8 18.09 -7.44 -5.12
C ARG A 8 18.84 -6.35 -5.89
N LEU A 9 20.02 -6.65 -6.44
CA LEU A 9 20.81 -5.72 -7.23
C LEU A 9 20.08 -5.25 -8.50
N PHE A 10 19.33 -6.14 -9.17
CA PHE A 10 18.55 -5.77 -10.36
C PHE A 10 17.30 -4.95 -10.03
N THR A 11 16.68 -5.20 -8.87
CA THR A 11 15.51 -4.44 -8.41
C THR A 11 15.90 -3.05 -7.91
N ASP A 12 17.07 -2.91 -7.27
CA ASP A 12 17.55 -1.64 -6.72
C ASP A 12 18.43 -0.85 -7.72
N LYS A 13 18.66 -1.37 -8.93
CA LYS A 13 19.32 -0.63 -10.03
C LYS A 13 18.31 0.30 -10.72
N PRO A 14 18.68 1.54 -11.05
CA PRO A 14 17.80 2.53 -11.67
C PRO A 14 17.29 2.18 -13.09
N SER A 15 17.78 1.09 -13.70
CA SER A 15 17.41 0.69 -15.06
C SER A 15 16.08 -0.05 -15.18
N PHE A 16 15.49 -0.53 -14.07
CA PHE A 16 14.18 -1.19 -14.09
C PHE A 16 13.26 -0.64 -13.01
N ILE A 17 12.36 0.26 -13.41
CA ILE A 17 11.31 0.81 -12.54
C ILE A 17 10.03 0.05 -12.84
N TRP A 18 9.61 -0.82 -11.92
CA TRP A 18 8.42 -1.66 -12.13
C TRP A 18 7.16 -0.82 -12.37
N GLU A 19 7.03 0.31 -11.67
CA GLU A 19 5.85 1.17 -11.63
C GLU A 19 5.49 1.74 -13.00
N THR A 20 6.50 2.21 -13.74
CA THR A 20 6.35 2.91 -15.02
C THR A 20 6.34 1.95 -16.21
N LYS A 21 6.55 0.65 -15.99
CA LYS A 21 6.50 -0.35 -17.06
C LYS A 21 5.11 -0.36 -17.69
N LYS A 22 5.05 -0.04 -18.99
CA LYS A 22 3.84 -0.11 -19.80
C LYS A 22 3.21 -1.51 -19.78
N SER A 23 1.91 -1.56 -19.52
CA SER A 23 1.09 -2.77 -19.58
C SER A 23 0.46 -2.96 -20.96
N ARG A 24 -0.38 -3.99 -21.12
CA ARG A 24 -1.21 -4.19 -22.32
C ARG A 24 -2.63 -3.62 -22.18
N VAL A 25 -2.93 -2.94 -21.08
CA VAL A 25 -4.27 -2.43 -20.76
C VAL A 25 -4.40 -1.02 -21.33
N PRO A 26 -5.31 -0.77 -22.30
CA PRO A 26 -5.53 0.57 -22.82
C PRO A 26 -6.09 1.50 -21.75
N VAL A 27 -5.79 2.81 -21.82
CA VAL A 27 -6.37 3.81 -20.90
C VAL A 27 -7.89 3.86 -20.98
N THR A 28 -8.48 3.49 -22.11
CA THR A 28 -9.94 3.38 -22.29
C THR A 28 -10.58 2.26 -21.44
N ASN A 29 -9.78 1.36 -20.86
CA ASN A 29 -10.24 0.27 -20.01
C ASN A 29 -10.07 0.52 -18.51
N ILE A 30 -9.75 1.76 -18.11
CA ILE A 30 -9.73 2.20 -16.71
C ILE A 30 -11.07 1.86 -16.03
N ASP A 31 -11.00 1.54 -14.74
CA ASP A 31 -12.19 1.45 -13.88
C ASP A 31 -12.71 2.87 -13.56
N PRO A 32 -13.90 3.24 -14.06
CA PRO A 32 -14.39 4.62 -13.96
C PRO A 32 -14.65 5.05 -12.51
N THR A 33 -15.03 4.10 -11.64
CA THR A 33 -15.27 4.38 -10.23
C THR A 33 -13.96 4.68 -9.51
N LYS A 34 -12.92 3.87 -9.76
CA LYS A 34 -11.60 4.09 -9.15
C LYS A 34 -10.98 5.40 -9.61
N PHE A 35 -11.14 5.75 -10.89
CA PHE A 35 -10.60 7.02 -11.39
C PHE A 35 -11.37 8.23 -10.87
N SER A 36 -12.70 8.15 -10.79
CA SER A 36 -13.52 9.20 -10.18
C SER A 36 -13.19 9.41 -8.71
N ASN A 37 -13.00 8.33 -7.96
CA ASN A 37 -12.57 8.38 -6.56
C ASN A 37 -11.17 9.01 -6.44
N PHE A 38 -10.21 8.59 -7.27
CA PHE A 38 -8.87 9.17 -7.29
C PHE A 38 -8.89 10.68 -7.55
N LYS A 39 -9.64 11.14 -8.58
CA LYS A 39 -9.79 12.57 -8.88
C LYS A 39 -10.38 13.35 -7.72
N ARG A 40 -11.42 12.82 -7.08
CA ARG A 40 -12.03 13.43 -5.88
C ARG A 40 -11.01 13.55 -4.75
N ASP A 41 -10.27 12.49 -4.47
CA ASP A 41 -9.31 12.46 -3.38
C ASP A 41 -8.15 13.45 -3.63
N ILE A 42 -7.65 13.54 -4.87
CA ILE A 42 -6.65 14.54 -5.27
C ILE A 42 -7.17 15.97 -5.10
N ALA A 43 -8.41 16.25 -5.50
CA ALA A 43 -9.01 17.57 -5.36
C ALA A 43 -9.15 17.99 -3.88
N GLN A 44 -9.48 17.02 -3.01
CA GLN A 44 -9.72 17.24 -1.58
C GLN A 44 -8.43 17.26 -0.74
N SER A 45 -7.35 16.65 -1.22
CA SER A 45 -6.09 16.61 -0.48
C SER A 45 -5.51 18.00 -0.22
N SER A 46 -5.00 18.21 1.00
CA SER A 46 -4.24 19.40 1.37
C SER A 46 -2.78 19.37 0.89
N ARG A 47 -2.29 18.20 0.45
CA ARG A 47 -0.91 17.99 0.00
C ARG A 47 -0.72 18.18 -1.51
N THR A 48 -1.82 18.22 -2.27
CA THR A 48 -1.78 18.41 -3.73
C THR A 48 -1.81 19.90 -4.10
N LEU A 49 -0.92 20.30 -4.99
CA LEU A 49 -0.81 21.70 -5.44
C LEU A 49 -1.99 22.09 -6.33
N ALA A 50 -2.38 23.37 -6.31
CA ALA A 50 -3.53 23.87 -7.07
C ALA A 50 -3.46 23.55 -8.57
N HIS A 51 -2.28 23.64 -9.17
CA HIS A 51 -2.07 23.31 -10.58
C HIS A 51 -2.25 21.81 -10.88
N VAL A 52 -2.07 20.91 -9.90
CA VAL A 52 -2.33 19.47 -10.04
C VAL A 52 -3.84 19.21 -10.03
N LYS A 53 -4.58 19.90 -9.16
CA LYS A 53 -6.03 19.78 -9.04
C LYS A 53 -6.80 20.24 -10.28
N GLN A 54 -6.18 21.08 -11.12
CA GLN A 54 -6.77 21.63 -12.34
C GLN A 54 -6.41 20.85 -13.60
N LYS A 55 -5.57 19.81 -13.48
CA LYS A 55 -5.18 18.96 -14.62
C LYS A 55 -6.41 18.26 -15.21
N SER A 56 -6.43 18.15 -16.53
CA SER A 56 -7.32 17.25 -17.25
C SER A 56 -7.05 15.80 -16.89
N ASP A 57 -7.96 14.90 -17.26
CA ASP A 57 -7.82 13.47 -17.01
C ASP A 57 -6.51 12.91 -17.61
N GLU A 58 -6.14 13.34 -18.81
CA GLU A 58 -4.90 12.92 -19.49
C GLU A 58 -3.65 13.45 -18.77
N GLU A 59 -3.63 14.74 -18.42
CA GLU A 59 -2.53 15.35 -17.67
C GLU A 59 -2.36 14.73 -16.28
N LEU A 60 -3.46 14.31 -15.64
CA LEU A 60 -3.42 13.67 -14.33
C LEU A 60 -2.83 12.25 -14.42
N LEU A 61 -3.20 11.50 -15.46
CA LEU A 61 -2.61 10.18 -15.73
C LEU A 61 -1.10 10.29 -16.01
N ASP A 62 -0.68 11.29 -16.77
CA ASP A 62 0.74 11.56 -17.05
C ASP A 62 1.49 12.00 -15.78
N HIS A 63 0.92 12.93 -15.00
CA HIS A 63 1.52 13.46 -13.79
C HIS A 63 1.88 12.37 -12.76
N TYR A 64 1.03 11.36 -12.61
CA TYR A 64 1.24 10.23 -11.70
C TYR A 64 1.88 9.01 -12.37
N LEU A 65 2.29 9.12 -13.64
CA LEU A 65 2.84 8.03 -14.45
C LEU A 65 1.94 6.79 -14.47
N PHE A 66 0.62 7.00 -14.46
CA PHE A 66 -0.37 5.94 -14.58
C PHE A 66 -0.55 5.47 -16.02
N ALA A 67 -0.17 6.28 -17.01
CA ALA A 67 -0.28 5.92 -18.42
C ALA A 67 0.97 6.34 -19.20
N GLU A 68 1.27 5.59 -20.26
CA GLU A 68 2.31 5.88 -21.24
C GLU A 68 1.81 5.43 -22.63
N ALA A 69 1.88 6.32 -23.61
CA ALA A 69 1.54 6.04 -25.01
C ALA A 69 0.16 5.35 -25.20
N GLY A 70 -0.86 5.79 -24.46
CA GLY A 70 -2.24 5.27 -24.56
C GLY A 70 -2.52 3.97 -23.80
N TYR A 71 -1.55 3.45 -23.06
CA TYR A 71 -1.70 2.25 -22.22
C TYR A 71 -1.39 2.58 -20.76
N LEU A 72 -2.06 1.90 -19.83
CA LEU A 72 -1.73 2.00 -18.41
C LEU A 72 -0.34 1.43 -18.13
N THR A 73 0.39 2.04 -17.21
CA THR A 73 1.58 1.45 -16.59
C THR A 73 1.16 0.40 -15.55
N ASN A 74 2.12 -0.34 -14.98
CA ASN A 74 1.82 -1.23 -13.86
C ASN A 74 1.21 -0.49 -12.67
N LEU A 75 1.71 0.71 -12.37
CA LEU A 75 1.15 1.57 -11.34
C LEU A 75 -0.28 2.02 -11.68
N GLY A 76 -0.52 2.39 -12.93
CA GLY A 76 -1.87 2.72 -13.42
C GLY A 76 -2.83 1.53 -13.31
N VAL A 77 -2.41 0.32 -13.68
CA VAL A 77 -3.21 -0.89 -13.50
C VAL A 77 -3.47 -1.17 -12.02
N LEU A 78 -2.45 -1.05 -11.17
CA LEU A 78 -2.54 -1.27 -9.73
C LEU A 78 -3.56 -0.32 -9.08
N TRP A 79 -3.58 0.95 -9.48
CA TRP A 79 -4.43 1.96 -8.87
C TRP A 79 -5.82 2.06 -9.51
N LEU A 80 -5.86 2.11 -10.84
CA LEU A 80 -7.02 2.48 -11.65
C LEU A 80 -7.57 1.33 -12.53
N GLY A 81 -6.85 0.22 -12.64
CA GLY A 81 -7.26 -0.91 -13.47
C GLY A 81 -8.52 -1.60 -12.95
N LYS A 82 -9.13 -2.46 -13.76
CA LYS A 82 -10.19 -3.37 -13.32
C LYS A 82 -9.60 -4.56 -12.55
N ARG A 83 -10.43 -5.27 -11.79
CA ARG A 83 -10.02 -6.48 -11.04
C ARG A 83 -9.22 -7.48 -11.88
N ASN A 84 -9.69 -7.76 -13.10
CA ASN A 84 -9.05 -8.73 -13.99
C ASN A 84 -7.70 -8.24 -14.54
N ASP A 85 -7.50 -6.93 -14.64
CA ASP A 85 -6.24 -6.36 -15.08
C ASP A 85 -5.21 -6.36 -13.94
N ARG A 86 -5.64 -5.98 -12.72
CA ARG A 86 -4.81 -6.12 -11.52
C ARG A 86 -4.37 -7.56 -11.27
N ALA A 87 -5.27 -8.53 -11.42
CA ALA A 87 -4.94 -9.95 -11.25
C ALA A 87 -3.91 -10.48 -12.26
N LYS A 88 -3.65 -9.75 -13.36
CA LYS A 88 -2.62 -10.09 -14.35
C LYS A 88 -1.26 -9.44 -14.06
N LEU A 89 -1.17 -8.55 -13.07
CA LEU A 89 0.13 -8.10 -12.57
C LEU A 89 0.84 -9.32 -11.97
N LEU A 90 2.07 -9.58 -12.42
CA LEU A 90 2.81 -10.81 -12.08
C LEU A 90 2.90 -11.06 -10.57
N TYR A 91 3.06 -9.98 -9.79
CA TYR A 91 3.10 -10.01 -8.33
C TYR A 91 2.18 -8.93 -7.76
N ALA A 92 0.89 -8.98 -8.09
CA ALA A 92 -0.11 -8.13 -7.46
C ALA A 92 -0.08 -8.28 -5.92
N PRO A 93 -0.38 -7.22 -5.15
CA PRO A 93 -0.34 -7.30 -3.69
C PRO A 93 -1.53 -8.10 -3.16
N THR A 94 -1.23 -8.96 -2.20
CA THR A 94 -2.21 -9.69 -1.38
C THR A 94 -1.87 -9.45 0.09
N ILE A 95 -2.87 -9.53 0.95
CA ILE A 95 -2.71 -9.31 2.39
C ILE A 95 -3.32 -10.48 3.15
N HIS A 96 -2.58 -11.00 4.12
CA HIS A 96 -2.98 -12.09 4.99
C HIS A 96 -3.01 -11.59 6.42
N PHE A 97 -4.16 -11.64 7.08
CA PHE A 97 -4.27 -11.43 8.51
C PHE A 97 -4.40 -12.77 9.21
N LEU A 98 -3.61 -13.02 10.26
CA LEU A 98 -3.70 -14.20 11.11
C LEU A 98 -3.64 -13.79 12.59
N LYS A 99 -4.63 -14.22 13.39
CA LYS A 99 -4.64 -14.03 14.85
C LYS A 99 -4.26 -15.32 15.55
N PHE A 100 -3.47 -15.23 16.61
CA PHE A 100 -3.10 -16.33 17.48
C PHE A 100 -3.54 -16.09 18.92
N ASP A 101 -3.85 -17.16 19.63
CA ASP A 101 -4.04 -17.13 21.09
C ASP A 101 -2.71 -17.23 21.86
N GLU A 102 -2.78 -17.22 23.19
CA GLU A 102 -1.64 -17.32 24.10
C GLU A 102 -0.86 -18.65 23.97
N THR A 103 -1.48 -19.68 23.42
CA THR A 103 -0.82 -20.98 23.16
C THR A 103 -0.13 -21.03 21.79
N GLY A 104 -0.25 -19.96 21.00
CA GLY A 104 0.25 -19.89 19.63
C GLY A 104 -0.66 -20.60 18.62
N GLN A 105 -1.89 -20.96 18.99
CA GLN A 105 -2.85 -21.54 18.04
C GLN A 105 -3.54 -20.43 17.24
N LYS A 106 -3.64 -20.63 15.92
CA LYS A 106 -4.34 -19.69 15.03
C LYS A 106 -5.84 -19.75 15.26
N VAL A 107 -6.44 -18.62 15.62
CA VAL A 107 -7.86 -18.47 15.95
C VAL A 107 -8.66 -17.65 14.93
N ASN A 108 -7.99 -16.82 14.12
CA ASN A 108 -8.65 -16.06 13.04
C ASN A 108 -7.75 -15.98 11.80
N LYS A 109 -8.37 -15.88 10.61
CA LYS A 109 -7.70 -15.63 9.34
C LYS A 109 -8.58 -14.81 8.40
N ILE A 110 -8.05 -13.71 7.87
CA ILE A 110 -8.67 -12.93 6.78
C ILE A 110 -7.68 -12.85 5.62
N LEU A 111 -8.19 -12.88 4.38
CA LEU A 111 -7.39 -12.89 3.17
C LEU A 111 -7.95 -11.94 2.13
N TRP A 112 -7.11 -11.00 1.67
CA TRP A 112 -7.41 -10.10 0.56
C TRP A 112 -6.53 -10.48 -0.64
N GLU A 113 -7.02 -11.42 -1.45
CA GLU A 113 -6.31 -11.94 -2.63
C GLU A 113 -7.14 -11.89 -3.93
N ASP A 114 -8.36 -11.34 -3.87
CA ASP A 114 -9.26 -11.35 -5.01
C ASP A 114 -8.97 -10.24 -6.04
N HIS A 115 -7.98 -9.37 -5.77
CA HIS A 115 -7.54 -8.28 -6.63
C HIS A 115 -8.65 -7.23 -6.93
N SER A 116 -9.76 -7.23 -6.19
CA SER A 116 -10.85 -6.27 -6.38
C SER A 116 -10.47 -4.87 -5.89
N LEU A 117 -9.60 -4.81 -4.89
CA LEU A 117 -9.17 -3.59 -4.21
C LEU A 117 -7.86 -3.04 -4.80
N ASN A 118 -7.76 -1.72 -4.86
CA ASN A 118 -6.51 -0.99 -5.09
C ASN A 118 -5.79 -0.77 -3.74
N PRO A 119 -4.55 -0.23 -3.72
CA PRO A 119 -3.79 -0.07 -2.49
C PRO A 119 -4.51 0.73 -1.38
N LYS A 120 -5.19 1.83 -1.73
CA LYS A 120 -5.97 2.61 -0.76
C LYS A 120 -7.12 1.79 -0.17
N GLU A 121 -7.89 1.13 -1.02
CA GLU A 121 -9.03 0.31 -0.58
C GLU A 121 -8.58 -0.91 0.23
N LEU A 122 -7.39 -1.47 -0.04
CA LEU A 122 -6.80 -2.53 0.79
C LEU A 122 -6.53 -2.05 2.22
N ILE A 123 -5.98 -0.84 2.38
CA ILE A 123 -5.74 -0.23 3.70
C ILE A 123 -7.05 -0.04 4.45
N GLU A 124 -8.06 0.52 3.79
CA GLU A 124 -9.39 0.68 4.39
C GLU A 124 -10.04 -0.67 4.73
N ALA A 125 -9.85 -1.70 3.91
CA ALA A 125 -10.36 -3.04 4.19
C ALA A 125 -9.69 -3.66 5.42
N VAL A 126 -8.36 -3.52 5.57
CA VAL A 126 -7.62 -3.98 6.75
C VAL A 126 -8.13 -3.27 8.01
N TRP A 127 -8.36 -1.96 7.95
CA TRP A 127 -8.89 -1.20 9.08
C TRP A 127 -10.33 -1.56 9.44
N THR A 128 -11.20 -1.70 8.45
CA THR A 128 -12.65 -1.84 8.69
C THR A 128 -13.10 -3.27 8.97
N GLN A 129 -12.40 -4.29 8.43
CA GLN A 129 -12.83 -5.69 8.48
C GLN A 129 -12.19 -6.50 9.61
N ILE A 130 -11.09 -6.05 10.20
CA ILE A 130 -10.50 -6.70 11.38
C ILE A 130 -11.22 -6.16 12.64
N PRO A 131 -11.97 -7.00 13.37
CA PRO A 131 -12.72 -6.55 14.54
C PRO A 131 -11.82 -6.17 15.71
N ASP A 132 -10.64 -6.77 15.82
CA ASP A 132 -9.68 -6.58 16.91
C ASP A 132 -9.21 -5.13 17.07
N TRP A 133 -9.24 -4.33 16.00
CA TRP A 133 -8.88 -2.91 16.06
C TRP A 133 -9.87 -2.07 16.88
N LYS A 134 -11.09 -2.57 17.07
CA LYS A 134 -12.15 -1.89 17.84
C LYS A 134 -12.16 -2.32 19.31
N GLU A 135 -11.27 -3.22 19.70
CA GLU A 135 -11.05 -3.57 21.10
C GLU A 135 -10.22 -2.50 21.79
N GLY A 136 -10.43 -2.32 23.09
CA GLY A 136 -9.81 -1.26 23.86
C GLY A 136 -10.23 -1.29 25.33
N VAL A 137 -9.81 -0.27 26.06
CA VAL A 137 -10.09 -0.13 27.50
C VAL A 137 -10.81 1.19 27.78
N ASP A 138 -11.75 1.16 28.71
CA ASP A 138 -12.36 2.37 29.26
C ASP A 138 -11.48 2.93 30.37
N VAL A 139 -10.94 4.13 30.15
CA VAL A 139 -10.13 4.86 31.13
C VAL A 139 -10.97 5.95 31.77
N ALA A 140 -10.88 6.08 33.10
CA ALA A 140 -11.55 7.16 33.82
C ALA A 140 -10.90 8.51 33.49
N ASP A 141 -11.71 9.49 33.09
CA ASP A 141 -11.33 10.87 32.83
C ASP A 141 -12.22 11.81 33.66
N GLY A 142 -11.86 11.97 34.93
CA GLY A 142 -12.68 12.67 35.92
C GLY A 142 -14.03 11.98 36.15
N MET A 143 -15.13 12.67 35.78
CA MET A 143 -16.49 12.11 35.84
C MET A 143 -16.90 11.34 34.58
N PHE A 144 -16.08 11.35 33.54
CA PHE A 144 -16.37 10.68 32.27
C PHE A 144 -15.51 9.42 32.10
N ARG A 145 -15.94 8.54 31.19
CA ARG A 145 -15.12 7.42 30.71
C ARG A 145 -14.70 7.73 29.28
N LYS A 146 -13.41 7.57 29.00
CA LYS A 146 -12.84 7.69 27.67
C LYS A 146 -12.44 6.30 27.19
N PHE A 147 -13.00 5.86 26.07
CA PHE A 147 -12.57 4.64 25.41
C PHE A 147 -11.22 4.87 24.73
N VAL A 148 -10.26 3.98 24.98
CA VAL A 148 -8.94 3.99 24.35
C VAL A 148 -8.78 2.69 23.57
N PRO A 149 -8.74 2.74 22.22
CA PRO A 149 -8.56 1.54 21.41
C PRO A 149 -7.14 0.97 21.61
N ASN A 150 -7.01 -0.35 21.48
CA ASN A 150 -5.71 -1.02 21.51
C ASN A 150 -4.82 -0.60 20.34
N TYR A 151 -5.44 -0.21 19.22
CA TYR A 151 -4.77 0.21 18.00
C TYR A 151 -5.40 1.48 17.44
N GLU A 152 -4.58 2.50 17.22
CA GLU A 152 -5.03 3.73 16.57
C GLU A 152 -5.10 3.56 15.05
N GLU A 153 -6.12 4.16 14.43
CA GLU A 153 -6.35 4.10 12.99
C GLU A 153 -5.14 4.58 12.18
N GLU A 154 -4.55 5.70 12.61
CA GLU A 154 -3.40 6.32 11.95
C GLU A 154 -2.18 5.38 11.93
N VAL A 155 -1.94 4.66 13.04
CA VAL A 155 -0.84 3.70 13.16
C VAL A 155 -1.05 2.52 12.19
N ILE A 156 -2.24 1.94 12.15
CA ILE A 156 -2.54 0.83 11.24
C ILE A 156 -2.43 1.28 9.79
N ARG A 157 -2.96 2.45 9.44
CA ARG A 157 -2.88 3.01 8.09
C ARG A 157 -1.44 3.23 7.65
N GLU A 158 -0.61 3.83 8.49
CA GLU A 158 0.81 4.09 8.20
C GLU A 158 1.62 2.79 8.08
N LEU A 159 1.37 1.80 8.95
CA LEU A 159 2.00 0.48 8.84
C LEU A 159 1.67 -0.21 7.51
N MET A 160 0.41 -0.18 7.11
CA MET A 160 -0.03 -0.79 5.85
C MET A 160 0.46 -0.01 4.63
N ALA A 161 0.51 1.33 4.72
CA ALA A 161 1.08 2.16 3.67
C ALA A 161 2.56 1.86 3.46
N ASN A 162 3.33 1.78 4.54
CA ASN A 162 4.73 1.39 4.49
C ASN A 162 4.92 0.00 3.90
N ALA A 163 4.09 -0.98 4.31
CA ALA A 163 4.15 -2.32 3.75
C ALA A 163 3.90 -2.33 2.23
N LEU A 164 2.91 -1.59 1.74
CA LEU A 164 2.60 -1.55 0.31
C LEU A 164 3.66 -0.76 -0.48
N VAL A 165 4.06 0.42 -0.02
CA VAL A 165 5.04 1.30 -0.69
C VAL A 165 6.42 0.66 -0.76
N HIS A 166 6.84 -0.11 0.23
CA HIS A 166 8.17 -0.74 0.25
C HIS A 166 8.20 -2.17 -0.30
N ARG A 167 7.05 -2.72 -0.72
CA ARG A 167 6.96 -4.07 -1.28
C ARG A 167 7.72 -4.19 -2.60
N PRO A 168 8.55 -5.23 -2.80
CA PRO A 168 9.11 -5.53 -4.11
C PRO A 168 8.03 -6.11 -5.03
N TYR A 169 7.52 -5.28 -5.94
CA TYR A 169 6.56 -5.72 -6.97
C TYR A 169 7.19 -6.52 -8.13
N THR A 170 8.48 -6.81 -8.03
CA THR A 170 9.28 -7.61 -8.98
C THR A 170 9.54 -9.04 -8.52
N THR A 171 9.14 -9.38 -7.31
CA THR A 171 9.31 -10.72 -6.73
C THR A 171 8.00 -11.18 -6.10
N ARG A 172 7.79 -12.50 -6.05
CA ARG A 172 6.64 -13.07 -5.34
C ARG A 172 6.74 -12.73 -3.85
N GLY A 173 5.60 -12.40 -3.26
CA GLY A 173 5.49 -12.31 -1.83
C GLY A 173 4.29 -11.50 -1.35
N ASP A 174 3.74 -11.89 -0.23
CA ASP A 174 2.52 -11.33 0.33
C ASP A 174 2.85 -10.41 1.52
N VAL A 175 1.89 -9.60 1.94
CA VAL A 175 1.96 -8.87 3.20
C VAL A 175 1.25 -9.69 4.27
N PHE A 176 1.92 -9.98 5.37
CA PHE A 176 1.36 -10.70 6.51
C PHE A 176 1.17 -9.75 7.69
N ILE A 177 0.00 -9.85 8.32
CA ILE A 177 -0.33 -9.18 9.56
C ILE A 177 -0.56 -10.29 10.58
N TYR A 178 0.33 -10.42 11.55
CA TYR A 178 0.21 -11.37 12.64
C TYR A 178 -0.18 -10.65 13.91
N LEU A 179 -1.32 -11.02 14.47
CA LEU A 179 -1.80 -10.52 15.75
C LEU A 179 -1.61 -11.59 16.82
N TYR A 180 -0.71 -11.33 17.75
CA TYR A 180 -0.50 -12.12 18.96
C TYR A 180 -1.11 -11.40 20.16
N HIS A 181 -1.17 -12.08 21.30
CA HIS A 181 -1.69 -11.49 22.54
C HIS A 181 -0.82 -10.32 23.05
N ASP A 182 0.48 -10.30 22.72
CA ASP A 182 1.45 -9.33 23.24
C ASP A 182 2.02 -8.38 22.18
N ARG A 183 1.76 -8.62 20.89
CA ARG A 183 2.31 -7.82 19.80
C ARG A 183 1.55 -7.95 18.49
N LEU A 184 1.74 -6.94 17.65
CA LEU A 184 1.35 -6.91 16.25
C LEU A 184 2.63 -6.96 15.39
N GLU A 185 2.67 -7.86 14.42
CA GLU A 185 3.76 -7.91 13.44
C GLU A 185 3.20 -7.68 12.03
N VAL A 186 3.81 -6.78 11.28
CA VAL A 186 3.53 -6.59 9.84
C VAL A 186 4.78 -6.99 9.06
N ILE A 187 4.69 -8.10 8.34
CA ILE A 187 5.79 -8.65 7.56
C ILE A 187 5.53 -8.42 6.08
N ASN A 188 6.46 -7.76 5.42
CA ASN A 188 6.48 -7.62 3.97
C ASN A 188 7.51 -8.59 3.39
N SER A 189 7.16 -9.20 2.27
CA SER A 189 8.08 -10.09 1.57
C SER A 189 9.20 -9.29 0.91
N GLY A 190 10.45 -9.50 1.32
CA GLY A 190 11.63 -8.87 0.73
C GLY A 190 12.66 -8.40 1.76
N LEU A 191 13.90 -8.25 1.32
CA LEU A 191 14.96 -7.65 2.14
C LEU A 191 14.84 -6.12 2.11
N PHE A 192 15.45 -5.45 3.10
CA PHE A 192 15.61 -3.99 3.06
C PHE A 192 16.22 -3.53 1.72
N PRO A 193 15.92 -2.32 1.22
CA PRO A 193 16.64 -1.75 0.09
C PRO A 193 18.17 -1.72 0.34
N ILE A 194 18.98 -1.73 -0.72
CA ILE A 194 20.44 -1.68 -0.57
C ILE A 194 20.86 -0.43 0.25
N GLY A 195 21.66 -0.68 1.28
CA GLY A 195 22.13 0.33 2.23
C GLY A 195 21.09 0.80 3.26
N VAL A 196 19.89 0.21 3.30
CA VAL A 196 18.97 0.33 4.45
C VAL A 196 19.26 -0.85 5.40
N THR A 197 19.39 -0.54 6.68
CA THR A 197 19.64 -1.48 7.78
C THR A 197 18.66 -1.20 8.91
N VAL A 198 18.50 -2.15 9.83
CA VAL A 198 17.66 -1.97 11.03
C VAL A 198 18.06 -0.70 11.79
N ALA A 199 19.36 -0.39 11.85
CA ALA A 199 19.88 0.78 12.57
C ALA A 199 19.57 2.13 11.87
N ASN A 200 19.24 2.13 10.57
CA ASN A 200 19.04 3.37 9.82
C ASN A 200 17.67 3.49 9.13
N VAL A 201 16.81 2.48 9.26
CA VAL A 201 15.49 2.45 8.60
C VAL A 201 14.62 3.65 9.00
N LEU A 202 14.78 4.16 10.23
CA LEU A 202 14.08 5.34 10.72
C LEU A 202 14.61 6.68 10.15
N HIS A 203 15.79 6.67 9.52
CA HIS A 203 16.49 7.88 9.08
C HIS A 203 16.80 7.90 7.58
N LYS A 204 16.65 6.77 6.89
CA LYS A 204 16.99 6.63 5.47
C LYS A 204 15.73 6.63 4.60
N ASN A 205 15.46 7.75 3.93
CA ASN A 205 14.27 7.95 3.09
C ASN A 205 14.40 7.31 1.68
N THR A 206 14.92 6.08 1.59
CA THR A 206 15.02 5.35 0.31
C THR A 206 13.76 4.52 0.09
N ARG A 207 12.86 5.02 -0.76
CA ARG A 207 11.60 4.36 -1.12
C ARG A 207 11.81 3.45 -2.33
N ARG A 208 11.34 2.21 -2.24
CA ARG A 208 11.47 1.22 -3.32
C ARG A 208 10.59 1.55 -4.52
N ASN A 209 9.39 2.06 -4.24
CA ASN A 209 8.40 2.45 -5.25
C ASN A 209 8.11 3.95 -5.09
N PRO A 210 8.98 4.84 -5.61
CA PRO A 210 8.87 6.29 -5.39
C PRO A 210 7.59 6.90 -5.98
N HIS A 211 7.06 6.36 -7.08
CA HIS A 211 5.86 6.92 -7.71
C HIS A 211 4.58 6.56 -6.93
N LEU A 212 4.51 5.33 -6.44
CA LEU A 212 3.49 4.84 -5.52
C LEU A 212 3.57 5.63 -4.21
N ALA A 213 4.77 5.84 -3.67
CA ALA A 213 4.95 6.67 -2.49
C ALA A 213 4.44 8.11 -2.69
N GLN A 214 4.65 8.69 -3.87
CA GLN A 214 4.12 10.01 -4.20
C GLN A 214 2.59 10.02 -4.20
N VAL A 215 1.95 9.00 -4.81
CA VAL A 215 0.48 8.85 -4.77
C VAL A 215 -0.01 8.73 -3.32
N PHE A 216 0.63 7.91 -2.50
CA PHE A 216 0.29 7.76 -1.10
C PHE A 216 0.42 9.05 -0.30
N TYR A 217 1.54 9.76 -0.49
CA TYR A 217 1.78 11.05 0.15
C TYR A 217 0.72 12.08 -0.22
N ASP A 218 0.43 12.22 -1.52
CA ASP A 218 -0.55 13.17 -2.04
C ASP A 218 -1.97 12.83 -1.61
N LEU A 219 -2.27 11.57 -1.32
CA LEU A 219 -3.59 11.13 -0.85
C LEU A 219 -3.71 11.05 0.67
N LEU A 220 -2.75 11.59 1.42
CA LEU A 220 -2.74 11.56 2.90
C LEU A 220 -2.77 10.13 3.47
N LEU A 221 -2.21 9.15 2.75
CA LEU A 221 -2.13 7.75 3.16
C LEU A 221 -0.82 7.40 3.85
N MET A 222 0.20 8.22 3.66
CA MET A 222 1.54 8.03 4.23
C MET A 222 2.16 9.37 4.56
N ASP A 223 2.93 9.44 5.63
CA ASP A 223 3.78 10.59 5.93
C ASP A 223 5.06 10.64 5.06
N LYS A 224 5.86 11.69 5.27
CA LYS A 224 6.96 12.09 4.37
C LYS A 224 8.30 11.46 4.72
#